data_AF-A0A7J8P5I0-F1
#
_entry.id   AF-A0A7J8P5I0-F1
#
_cell.length_a   1.000
_cell.length_b   1.000
_cell.length_c   1.000
_cell.angle_alpha   90.00
_cell.angle_beta   90.00
_cell.angle_gamma   90.00
#
_symmetry.space_group_name_H-M   'P 1'
#
loop_
_entity.id
_entity.type
_entity.pdbx_description
1 polymer ?
#
loop_
_entity_poly.entity_id
_entity_poly.type
_entity_poly.pdbx_seq_one_letter_code
_entity_poly.pdbx_strand_id
1 'polypeptide(L)'
;MLRESNVLKFVKNSSVMRPGYYIGIDPRKKLVIFGIRGTHTVYDLITDIVTSSDGEVTFEGYSTHFGTAEAARWFLHHEIGTIRQCLEKYEGFRLRLVGHSLGAATASLLAIMLRKRSKKELGFSPDVVSAVGYATPPCVSKELAETCSDFVTTIVMQDDIVPRLSAASLARLRNEILETDWMSVVEKADWKSIVDLVTNAKLVVSSVQDVARKLADYAHFKSANGSSDVAIKTEPTSVPKKVTALQKEEGAYTVPEELFVPGTVYYLKRNIDDHTGSNDNRGQEYFSLWRRHPGEHFQKIILSSNLISDHRCDSHYFALRDVLKGLPLSHEEDLFR
;
A
#
# COMPACT_ATOMS: atom_id res chain seq x y z
N MET A 1 7.94 14.52 -18.03
CA MET A 1 8.36 14.70 -16.62
C MET A 1 8.26 16.19 -16.30
N LEU A 2 7.73 16.54 -15.13
CA LEU A 2 7.60 17.94 -14.69
C LEU A 2 9.00 18.53 -14.51
N ARG A 3 9.28 19.71 -15.09
CA ARG A 3 10.56 20.41 -14.92
C ARG A 3 10.60 21.05 -13.54
N GLU A 4 11.77 21.08 -12.90
CA GLU A 4 11.95 21.76 -11.60
C GLU A 4 11.55 23.24 -11.64
N SER A 5 11.80 23.91 -12.77
CA SER A 5 11.37 25.30 -13.02
C SER A 5 9.87 25.54 -12.90
N ASN A 6 9.07 24.47 -12.98
CA ASN A 6 7.62 24.54 -12.89
C ASN A 6 7.09 24.14 -11.50
N VAL A 7 7.96 23.87 -10.53
CA VAL A 7 7.59 23.62 -9.14
C VAL A 7 7.43 24.98 -8.44
N LEU A 8 6.21 25.31 -8.04
CA LEU A 8 5.88 26.56 -7.37
C LEU A 8 6.14 26.51 -5.87
N LYS A 9 5.96 25.33 -5.28
CA LYS A 9 6.15 25.09 -3.85
C LYS A 9 6.70 23.71 -3.64
N PHE A 10 7.71 23.60 -2.77
CA PHE A 10 8.32 22.33 -2.37
C PHE A 10 8.56 22.34 -0.87
N VAL A 11 7.95 21.39 -0.16
CA VAL A 11 8.12 21.20 1.28
C VAL A 11 8.71 19.82 1.50
N LYS A 12 10.02 19.79 1.80
CA LYS A 12 10.78 18.55 1.96
C LYS A 12 10.46 17.84 3.28
N ASN A 13 10.40 18.59 4.36
CA ASN A 13 10.33 18.06 5.71
C ASN A 13 8.91 17.60 6.02
N SER A 14 8.79 16.39 6.52
CA SER A 14 7.55 15.85 7.05
C SER A 14 7.53 15.94 8.58
N SER A 15 6.35 16.12 9.16
CA SER A 15 6.09 15.87 10.58
C SER A 15 4.95 14.87 10.71
N VAL A 16 4.60 14.51 11.95
CA VAL A 16 3.44 13.64 12.24
C VAL A 16 2.21 14.17 11.49
N MET A 17 1.59 13.31 10.67
CA MET A 17 0.42 13.61 9.84
C MET A 17 0.57 14.79 8.87
N ARG A 18 1.81 15.19 8.53
CA ARG A 18 2.10 16.28 7.58
C ARG A 18 3.21 15.81 6.64
N PRO A 19 2.86 15.06 5.60
CA PRO A 19 3.86 14.54 4.68
C PRO A 19 4.51 15.67 3.89
N GLY A 20 5.74 15.44 3.42
CA GLY A 20 6.37 16.31 2.44
C GLY A 20 5.58 16.33 1.13
N TYR A 21 5.62 17.44 0.41
CA TYR A 21 4.81 17.61 -0.79
C TYR A 21 5.36 18.68 -1.73
N TYR A 22 4.81 18.73 -2.93
CA TYR A 22 5.08 19.81 -3.88
C TYR A 22 3.81 20.21 -4.63
N ILE A 23 3.79 21.46 -5.08
CA ILE A 23 2.79 21.98 -6.02
C ILE A 23 3.54 22.48 -7.25
N GLY A 24 3.16 22.00 -8.43
CA GLY A 24 3.80 22.40 -9.68
C GLY A 24 2.83 22.45 -10.85
N ILE A 25 3.28 23.04 -11.96
CA ILE A 25 2.45 23.32 -13.14
C ILE A 25 2.91 22.49 -14.32
N ASP A 26 2.00 21.71 -14.90
CA ASP A 26 2.21 21.06 -16.19
C ASP A 26 1.43 21.81 -17.27
N PRO A 27 2.09 22.72 -18.04
CA PRO A 27 1.42 23.46 -19.10
C PRO A 27 0.97 22.57 -20.25
N ARG A 28 1.65 21.44 -20.50
CA ARG A 28 1.38 20.56 -21.64
C ARG A 28 0.05 19.84 -21.46
N LYS A 29 -0.22 19.38 -20.24
CA LYS A 29 -1.48 18.70 -19.89
C LYS A 29 -2.51 19.64 -19.24
N LYS A 30 -2.18 20.93 -19.09
CA LYS A 30 -2.97 21.94 -18.37
C LYS A 30 -3.36 21.47 -16.97
N LEU A 31 -2.36 21.08 -16.17
CA LEU A 31 -2.55 20.57 -14.81
C LEU A 31 -1.81 21.41 -13.78
N VAL A 32 -2.48 21.65 -12.65
CA VAL A 32 -1.83 21.94 -11.37
C VAL A 32 -1.62 20.58 -10.70
N ILE A 33 -0.37 20.17 -10.51
CA ILE A 33 0.01 18.92 -9.86
C ILE A 33 0.23 19.19 -8.37
N PHE A 34 -0.47 18.46 -7.51
CA PHE A 34 -0.21 18.41 -6.08
C PHE A 34 0.34 17.02 -5.74
N GLY A 35 1.65 16.91 -5.61
CA GLY A 35 2.32 15.65 -5.27
C GLY A 35 2.54 15.51 -3.78
N ILE A 36 2.04 14.42 -3.19
CA ILE A 36 2.13 14.12 -1.76
C ILE A 36 3.04 12.90 -1.57
N ARG A 37 4.03 13.03 -0.69
CA ARG A 37 4.98 11.97 -0.37
C ARG A 37 4.34 10.93 0.57
N GLY A 38 4.63 9.65 0.34
CA GLY A 38 4.30 8.56 1.26
C GLY A 38 5.33 8.38 2.38
N THR A 39 5.22 7.26 3.09
CA THR A 39 6.19 6.82 4.10
C THR A 39 7.54 6.46 3.47
N HIS A 40 8.57 6.36 4.30
CA HIS A 40 9.90 5.97 3.84
C HIS A 40 10.00 4.48 3.59
N THR A 41 9.29 3.67 4.37
CA THR A 41 9.27 2.22 4.22
C THR A 41 7.86 1.64 4.34
N VAL A 42 7.67 0.44 3.79
CA VAL A 42 6.46 -0.37 4.01
C VAL A 42 6.32 -0.80 5.47
N TYR A 43 7.45 -0.91 6.20
CA TYR A 43 7.45 -1.31 7.60
C TYR A 43 6.87 -0.24 8.51
N ASP A 44 7.09 1.04 8.19
CA ASP A 44 6.45 2.16 8.88
C ASP A 44 4.92 1.98 8.82
N LEU A 45 4.41 1.62 7.64
CA LEU A 45 2.98 1.41 7.41
C LEU A 45 2.40 0.22 8.20
N ILE A 46 3.12 -0.91 8.23
CA ILE A 46 2.71 -2.09 9.02
C ILE A 46 2.69 -1.75 10.51
N THR A 47 3.72 -1.03 10.98
CA THR A 47 3.82 -0.60 12.38
C THR A 47 2.67 0.33 12.76
N ASP A 48 2.31 1.28 11.89
CA ASP A 48 1.19 2.19 12.12
C ASP A 48 -0.14 1.44 12.29
N ILE A 49 -0.43 0.45 11.44
CA ILE A 49 -1.66 -0.36 11.54
C ILE A 49 -1.71 -1.13 12.85
N VAL A 50 -0.60 -1.78 13.20
CA VAL A 50 -0.50 -2.61 14.40
C VAL A 50 -0.63 -1.79 15.66
N THR A 51 -0.09 -0.57 15.66
CA THR A 51 -0.11 0.33 16.81
C THR A 51 -1.41 1.12 16.92
N SER A 52 -2.17 1.28 15.82
CA SER A 52 -3.51 1.86 15.85
C SER A 52 -4.48 0.92 16.56
N SER A 53 -4.86 1.27 17.79
CA SER A 53 -5.90 0.56 18.56
C SER A 53 -7.26 0.67 17.85
N ASP A 54 -8.03 -0.41 17.90
CA ASP A 54 -9.31 -0.69 17.24
C ASP A 54 -10.12 0.51 16.70
N GLY A 55 -10.19 0.58 15.36
CA GLY A 55 -11.38 0.93 14.60
C GLY A 55 -11.96 2.34 14.78
N GLU A 56 -11.39 3.33 14.11
CA GLU A 56 -12.17 4.53 13.77
C GLU A 56 -12.11 4.77 12.25
N VAL A 57 -12.98 4.08 11.52
CA VAL A 57 -13.49 4.68 10.28
C VAL A 57 -14.34 5.87 10.73
N THR A 58 -14.02 7.07 10.27
CA THR A 58 -14.83 8.24 10.65
C THR A 58 -16.26 8.05 10.15
N PHE A 59 -17.24 8.76 10.73
CA PHE A 59 -18.61 8.79 10.20
C PHE A 59 -18.68 9.11 8.69
N GLU A 60 -17.65 9.79 8.17
CA GLU A 60 -17.53 10.14 6.76
C GLU A 60 -16.99 9.01 5.86
N GLY A 61 -16.64 7.84 6.43
CA GLY A 61 -16.14 6.66 5.73
C GLY A 61 -14.62 6.60 5.56
N TYR A 62 -13.84 7.46 6.23
CA TYR A 62 -12.38 7.54 6.05
C TYR A 62 -11.62 6.74 7.11
N SER A 63 -10.52 6.09 6.69
CA SER A 63 -9.60 5.46 7.62
C SER A 63 -8.74 6.47 8.39
N THR A 64 -8.65 6.29 9.70
CA THR A 64 -7.72 6.99 10.60
C THR A 64 -6.41 6.23 10.84
N HIS A 65 -6.31 4.96 10.41
CA HIS A 65 -5.21 4.04 10.77
C HIS A 65 -3.81 4.59 10.49
N PHE A 66 -3.68 5.45 9.49
CA PHE A 66 -2.39 5.98 9.07
C PHE A 66 -2.26 7.51 9.22
N GLY A 67 -3.21 8.14 9.92
CA GLY A 67 -3.30 9.60 9.96
C GLY A 67 -3.49 10.26 8.59
N THR A 68 -3.92 9.50 7.58
CA THR A 68 -4.10 9.98 6.20
C THR A 68 -5.28 10.94 6.08
N ALA A 69 -6.35 10.71 6.84
CA ALA A 69 -7.49 11.61 6.87
C ALA A 69 -7.10 12.95 7.51
N GLU A 70 -6.28 12.92 8.55
CA GLU A 70 -5.77 14.05 9.31
C GLU A 70 -4.78 14.85 8.44
N ALA A 71 -3.90 14.16 7.70
CA ALA A 71 -3.04 14.78 6.70
C ALA A 71 -3.84 15.45 5.59
N ALA A 72 -4.90 14.80 5.08
CA ALA A 72 -5.76 15.36 4.06
C ALA A 72 -6.51 16.61 4.57
N ARG A 73 -7.06 16.57 5.79
CA ARG A 73 -7.68 17.73 6.45
C ARG A 73 -6.67 18.87 6.66
N TRP A 74 -5.44 18.53 7.04
CA TRP A 74 -4.38 19.52 7.18
C TRP A 74 -4.13 20.26 5.86
N PHE A 75 -3.96 19.53 4.76
CA PHE A 75 -3.80 20.14 3.42
C PHE A 75 -5.02 20.95 2.99
N LEU A 76 -6.23 20.46 3.25
CA LEU A 76 -7.47 21.19 2.95
C LEU A 76 -7.51 22.54 3.67
N HIS A 77 -7.03 22.62 4.91
CA HIS A 77 -6.99 23.89 5.65
C HIS A 77 -5.82 24.79 5.25
N HIS A 78 -4.64 24.24 4.99
CA HIS A 78 -3.40 25.03 4.84
C HIS A 78 -3.05 25.35 3.38
N GLU A 79 -3.44 24.51 2.43
CA GLU A 79 -3.05 24.64 1.02
C GLU A 79 -4.19 24.97 0.08
N ILE A 80 -5.44 25.03 0.55
CA ILE A 80 -6.57 25.42 -0.32
C ILE A 80 -6.41 26.82 -0.90
N GLY A 81 -5.84 27.75 -0.13
CA GLY A 81 -5.52 29.09 -0.62
C GLY A 81 -4.51 29.07 -1.77
N THR A 82 -3.43 28.29 -1.62
CA THR A 82 -2.42 28.09 -2.66
C THR A 82 -3.02 27.47 -3.93
N ILE A 83 -3.84 26.43 -3.76
CA ILE A 83 -4.53 25.75 -4.88
C ILE A 83 -5.45 26.74 -5.62
N ARG A 84 -6.26 27.50 -4.87
CA ARG A 84 -7.17 28.50 -5.43
C ARG A 84 -6.42 29.53 -6.26
N GLN A 85 -5.35 30.11 -5.72
CA GLN A 85 -4.51 31.07 -6.43
C GLN A 85 -3.89 30.48 -7.70
N CYS A 86 -3.46 29.21 -7.66
CA CYS A 86 -2.94 28.53 -8.85
C CYS A 86 -4.03 28.35 -9.92
N LEU A 87 -5.21 27.86 -9.55
CA LEU A 87 -6.31 27.63 -10.51
C LEU A 87 -6.90 28.94 -11.06
N GLU A 88 -6.83 30.03 -10.30
CA GLU A 88 -7.19 31.38 -10.77
C GLU A 88 -6.15 31.91 -11.76
N LYS A 89 -4.85 31.78 -11.45
CA LYS A 89 -3.76 32.23 -12.32
C LYS A 89 -3.66 31.43 -13.62
N TYR A 90 -3.93 30.13 -13.56
CA TYR A 90 -3.85 29.21 -14.69
C TYR A 90 -5.25 28.78 -15.13
N GLU A 91 -6.00 29.72 -15.72
CA GLU A 91 -7.37 29.48 -16.14
C GLU A 91 -7.49 28.28 -17.10
N GLY A 92 -8.50 27.44 -16.88
CA GLY A 92 -8.73 26.21 -17.64
C GLY A 92 -7.86 25.02 -17.24
N PHE A 93 -6.97 25.18 -16.25
CA PHE A 93 -6.20 24.05 -15.71
C PHE A 93 -7.04 23.22 -14.75
N ARG A 94 -6.68 21.94 -14.63
CA ARG A 94 -7.30 21.01 -13.68
C ARG A 94 -6.35 20.71 -12.52
N LEU A 95 -6.90 20.41 -11.35
CA LEU A 95 -6.12 19.95 -10.21
C LEU A 95 -5.95 18.43 -10.28
N ARG A 96 -4.69 17.98 -10.27
CA ARG A 96 -4.33 16.57 -10.19
C ARG A 96 -3.51 16.32 -8.93
N LEU A 97 -4.12 15.63 -7.97
CA LEU A 97 -3.43 15.11 -6.81
C LEU A 97 -2.72 13.82 -7.20
N VAL A 98 -1.47 13.67 -6.78
CA VAL A 98 -0.70 12.44 -7.03
C VAL A 98 0.02 12.01 -5.77
N GLY A 99 0.16 10.71 -5.60
CA GLY A 99 0.93 10.17 -4.50
C GLY A 99 1.27 8.70 -4.74
N HIS A 100 2.21 8.22 -3.96
CA HIS A 100 2.56 6.80 -3.88
C HIS A 100 2.40 6.32 -2.44
N SER A 101 2.02 5.05 -2.26
CA SER A 101 1.84 4.43 -0.95
C SER A 101 0.92 5.28 -0.07
N LEU A 102 1.37 5.67 1.11
CA LEU A 102 0.59 6.50 2.01
C LEU A 102 0.23 7.89 1.43
N GLY A 103 1.11 8.46 0.62
CA GLY A 103 0.84 9.73 -0.05
C GLY A 103 -0.31 9.60 -1.06
N ALA A 104 -0.49 8.42 -1.66
CA ALA A 104 -1.61 8.13 -2.54
C ALA A 104 -2.94 8.08 -1.78
N ALA A 105 -2.94 7.55 -0.55
CA ALA A 105 -4.12 7.55 0.31
C ALA A 105 -4.50 8.97 0.72
N THR A 106 -3.53 9.79 1.16
CA THR A 106 -3.76 11.21 1.46
C THR A 106 -4.27 11.98 0.24
N ALA A 107 -3.68 11.77 -0.94
CA ALA A 107 -4.10 12.42 -2.18
C ALA A 107 -5.54 12.06 -2.56
N SER A 108 -5.91 10.78 -2.44
CA SER A 108 -7.26 10.29 -2.70
C SER A 108 -8.29 10.88 -1.72
N LEU A 109 -7.99 10.85 -0.42
CA LEU A 109 -8.86 11.42 0.61
C LEU A 109 -9.03 12.93 0.43
N LEU A 110 -7.95 13.66 0.10
CA LEU A 110 -8.03 15.09 -0.19
C LEU A 110 -8.89 15.36 -1.43
N ALA A 111 -8.78 14.56 -2.50
CA ALA A 111 -9.65 14.69 -3.66
C ALA A 111 -11.12 14.49 -3.29
N ILE A 112 -11.44 13.45 -2.51
CA ILE A 112 -12.81 13.18 -2.05
C ILE A 112 -13.34 14.35 -1.21
N MET A 113 -12.54 14.85 -0.26
CA MET A 113 -12.91 16.00 0.57
C MET A 113 -13.15 17.27 -0.26
N LEU A 114 -12.33 17.53 -1.27
CA LEU A 114 -12.51 18.67 -2.19
C LEU A 114 -13.77 18.50 -3.05
N ARG A 115 -14.03 17.30 -3.58
CA ARG A 115 -15.20 17.00 -4.41
C ARG A 115 -16.53 17.15 -3.68
N LYS A 116 -16.53 16.97 -2.35
CA LYS A 116 -17.71 17.17 -1.49
C LYS A 116 -18.01 18.64 -1.17
N ARG A 117 -17.11 19.59 -1.49
CA ARG A 117 -17.28 21.03 -1.18
C ARG A 117 -17.96 21.77 -2.32
N SER A 118 -18.61 22.88 -2.02
CA SER A 118 -19.20 23.75 -3.03
C SER A 118 -18.15 24.64 -3.73
N LYS A 119 -18.45 25.07 -4.96
CA LYS A 119 -17.65 26.07 -5.69
C LYS A 119 -17.44 27.35 -4.86
N LYS A 120 -18.44 27.75 -4.06
CA LYS A 120 -18.38 28.94 -3.20
C LYS A 120 -17.33 28.78 -2.09
N GLU A 121 -17.22 27.60 -1.47
CA GLU A 121 -16.22 27.32 -0.44
C GLU A 121 -14.80 27.23 -1.02
N LEU A 122 -14.66 26.58 -2.19
CA LEU A 122 -13.35 26.34 -2.79
C LEU A 122 -12.82 27.55 -3.57
N GLY A 123 -13.69 28.36 -4.17
CA GLY A 123 -13.30 29.40 -5.12
C GLY A 123 -13.00 28.87 -6.54
N PHE A 124 -13.18 27.57 -6.78
CA PHE A 124 -13.03 26.90 -8.08
C PHE A 124 -14.03 25.74 -8.18
N SER A 125 -14.27 25.22 -9.38
CA SER A 125 -15.21 24.10 -9.54
C SER A 125 -14.62 22.81 -8.96
N PRO A 126 -15.33 22.09 -8.07
CA PRO A 126 -14.87 20.77 -7.61
C PRO A 126 -14.66 19.76 -8.75
N ASP A 127 -15.33 19.92 -9.91
CA ASP A 127 -15.22 19.02 -11.08
C ASP A 127 -13.84 18.99 -11.72
N VAL A 128 -12.99 19.97 -11.43
CA VAL A 128 -11.62 19.97 -11.98
C VAL A 128 -10.64 19.15 -11.14
N VAL A 129 -11.08 18.55 -10.03
CA VAL A 129 -10.23 17.81 -9.09
C VAL A 129 -10.21 16.32 -9.44
N SER A 130 -9.02 15.75 -9.53
CA SER A 130 -8.80 14.30 -9.70
C SER A 130 -7.58 13.83 -8.92
N ALA A 131 -7.54 12.55 -8.56
CA ALA A 131 -6.38 11.91 -7.91
C ALA A 131 -5.89 10.71 -8.71
N VAL A 132 -4.57 10.55 -8.76
CA VAL A 132 -3.90 9.35 -9.26
C VAL A 132 -2.95 8.84 -8.17
N GLY A 133 -3.30 7.71 -7.58
CA GLY A 133 -2.53 7.04 -6.54
C GLY A 133 -1.81 5.82 -7.07
N TYR A 134 -0.54 5.66 -6.71
CA TYR A 134 0.22 4.43 -6.96
C TYR A 134 0.36 3.66 -5.65
N ALA A 135 0.11 2.35 -5.68
CA ALA A 135 0.18 1.51 -4.49
C ALA A 135 -0.65 2.05 -3.30
N THR A 136 -1.85 2.59 -3.57
CA THR A 136 -2.69 3.18 -2.52
C THR A 136 -3.15 2.09 -1.54
N PRO A 137 -2.89 2.22 -0.22
CA PRO A 137 -3.45 1.31 0.76
C PRO A 137 -4.98 1.46 0.86
N PRO A 138 -5.70 0.43 1.34
CA PRO A 138 -7.11 0.56 1.66
C PRO A 138 -7.34 1.66 2.71
N CYS A 139 -8.13 2.69 2.36
CA CYS A 139 -8.30 3.87 3.21
C CYS A 139 -9.72 4.44 3.26
N VAL A 140 -10.67 3.81 2.56
CA VAL A 140 -12.06 4.26 2.48
C VAL A 140 -13.03 3.10 2.64
N SER A 141 -14.28 3.38 3.01
CA SER A 141 -15.38 2.42 2.95
C SER A 141 -15.65 1.96 1.50
N LYS A 142 -16.36 0.84 1.35
CA LYS A 142 -16.76 0.32 0.03
C LYS A 142 -17.54 1.35 -0.80
N GLU A 143 -18.53 1.99 -0.20
CA GLU A 143 -19.36 3.01 -0.84
C GLU A 143 -18.51 4.19 -1.35
N LEU A 144 -17.54 4.65 -0.56
CA LEU A 144 -16.63 5.70 -0.99
C LEU A 144 -15.71 5.25 -2.13
N ALA A 145 -15.21 4.02 -2.08
CA ALA A 145 -14.38 3.48 -3.15
C ALA A 145 -15.11 3.46 -4.50
N GLU A 146 -16.40 3.11 -4.49
CA GLU A 146 -17.27 3.11 -5.67
C GLU A 146 -17.63 4.53 -6.13
N THR A 147 -18.09 5.39 -5.22
CA THR A 147 -18.54 6.77 -5.55
C THR A 147 -17.42 7.70 -6.00
N CYS A 148 -16.16 7.45 -5.60
CA CYS A 148 -15.02 8.24 -6.06
C CYS A 148 -14.38 7.74 -7.36
N SER A 149 -14.92 6.67 -7.97
CA SER A 149 -14.33 6.01 -9.15
C SER A 149 -14.21 6.88 -10.41
N ASP A 150 -15.02 7.94 -10.50
CA ASP A 150 -15.00 8.90 -11.61
C ASP A 150 -13.81 9.87 -11.58
N PHE A 151 -13.22 10.11 -10.40
CA PHE A 151 -12.17 11.12 -10.23
C PHE A 151 -10.94 10.64 -9.45
N VAL A 152 -11.00 9.48 -8.81
CA VAL A 152 -9.85 8.81 -8.19
C VAL A 152 -9.48 7.59 -9.02
N THR A 153 -8.19 7.47 -9.31
CA THR A 153 -7.60 6.29 -9.95
C THR A 153 -6.50 5.74 -9.06
N THR A 154 -6.54 4.44 -8.77
CA THR A 154 -5.45 3.74 -8.11
C THR A 154 -4.78 2.76 -9.07
N ILE A 155 -3.45 2.78 -9.11
CA ILE A 155 -2.62 1.81 -9.82
C ILE A 155 -1.98 0.87 -8.80
N VAL A 156 -2.14 -0.44 -8.99
CA VAL A 156 -1.56 -1.49 -8.15
C VAL A 156 -0.68 -2.40 -8.98
N MET A 157 0.45 -2.82 -8.43
CA MET A 157 1.39 -3.74 -9.08
C MET A 157 1.35 -5.13 -8.44
N GLN A 158 1.06 -6.16 -9.23
CA GLN A 158 1.22 -7.57 -8.87
C GLN A 158 0.88 -7.92 -7.40
N ASP A 159 1.90 -8.33 -6.65
CA ASP A 159 1.81 -8.82 -5.27
C ASP A 159 2.17 -7.72 -4.26
N ASP A 160 2.18 -6.45 -4.69
CA ASP A 160 2.40 -5.33 -3.79
C ASP A 160 1.49 -5.44 -2.56
N ILE A 161 2.14 -5.48 -1.40
CA ILE A 161 1.47 -5.66 -0.12
C ILE A 161 0.65 -4.45 0.28
N VAL A 162 1.04 -3.23 -0.10
CA VAL A 162 0.45 -2.01 0.46
C VAL A 162 -1.02 -1.85 0.08
N PRO A 163 -1.44 -2.04 -1.18
CA PRO A 163 -2.85 -2.06 -1.55
C PRO A 163 -3.67 -3.17 -0.89
N ARG A 164 -3.00 -4.16 -0.28
CA ARG A 164 -3.60 -5.29 0.42
C ARG A 164 -3.52 -5.17 1.93
N LEU A 165 -2.92 -4.11 2.46
CA LEU A 165 -2.57 -4.00 3.87
C LEU A 165 -3.63 -3.22 4.64
N SER A 166 -4.44 -3.92 5.42
CA SER A 166 -5.44 -3.38 6.34
C SER A 166 -5.43 -4.17 7.64
N ALA A 167 -6.05 -3.64 8.71
CA ALA A 167 -6.22 -4.38 9.95
C ALA A 167 -6.94 -5.72 9.72
N ALA A 168 -8.00 -5.70 8.88
CA ALA A 168 -8.75 -6.89 8.53
C ALA A 168 -7.90 -7.93 7.77
N SER A 169 -7.15 -7.51 6.74
CA SER A 169 -6.33 -8.43 5.95
C SER A 169 -5.16 -8.99 6.76
N LEU A 170 -4.61 -8.20 7.68
CA LEU A 170 -3.56 -8.62 8.59
C LEU A 170 -4.06 -9.64 9.63
N ALA A 171 -5.24 -9.41 10.21
CA ALA A 171 -5.89 -10.36 11.12
C ALA A 171 -6.19 -11.69 10.42
N ARG A 172 -6.68 -11.66 9.18
CA ARG A 172 -6.90 -12.87 8.37
C ARG A 172 -5.60 -13.60 8.09
N LEU A 173 -4.56 -12.88 7.67
CA LEU A 173 -3.25 -13.48 7.42
C LEU A 173 -2.70 -14.16 8.68
N ARG A 174 -2.83 -13.51 9.85
CA ARG A 174 -2.44 -14.09 11.14
C ARG A 174 -3.19 -15.40 11.40
N ASN A 175 -4.50 -15.43 11.20
CA ASN A 175 -5.30 -16.65 11.41
C ASN A 175 -4.93 -17.75 10.41
N GLU A 176 -4.77 -17.42 9.12
CA GLU A 176 -4.30 -18.37 8.09
C GLU A 176 -2.96 -19.00 8.47
N ILE A 177 -2.00 -18.21 8.98
CA ILE A 177 -0.69 -18.69 9.44
C ILE A 177 -0.82 -19.63 10.65
N LEU A 178 -1.73 -19.33 11.58
CA LEU A 178 -1.92 -20.13 12.80
C LEU A 178 -2.59 -21.48 12.51
N GLU A 179 -3.49 -21.51 11.53
CA GLU A 179 -4.25 -22.70 11.10
C GLU A 179 -3.51 -23.56 10.07
N THR A 180 -2.50 -23.01 9.39
CA THR A 180 -1.70 -23.75 8.40
C THR A 180 -0.99 -24.94 9.04
N ASP A 181 -1.21 -26.14 8.48
CA ASP A 181 -0.38 -27.30 8.77
C ASP A 181 0.97 -27.18 8.04
N TRP A 182 1.93 -26.59 8.74
CA TRP A 182 3.27 -26.33 8.24
C TRP A 182 4.02 -27.60 7.82
N MET A 183 3.67 -28.77 8.36
CA MET A 183 4.31 -30.05 7.97
C MET A 183 4.04 -30.37 6.50
N SER A 184 2.78 -30.22 6.08
CA SER A 184 2.36 -30.50 4.69
C SER A 184 2.92 -29.51 3.66
N VAL A 185 3.23 -28.27 4.07
CA VAL A 185 3.80 -27.23 3.20
C VAL A 185 5.29 -27.48 2.97
N VAL A 186 6.01 -27.90 4.02
CA VAL A 186 7.46 -28.17 3.96
C VAL A 186 7.77 -29.40 3.12
N GLU A 187 6.89 -30.40 3.08
CA GLU A 187 7.05 -31.59 2.22
C GLU A 187 6.91 -31.28 0.73
N LYS A 188 6.25 -30.18 0.36
CA LYS A 188 5.89 -29.85 -1.03
C LYS A 188 6.65 -28.67 -1.62
N ALA A 189 7.33 -27.86 -0.80
CA ALA A 189 7.97 -26.61 -1.24
C ALA A 189 9.48 -26.60 -0.97
N ASP A 190 10.22 -25.86 -1.81
CA ASP A 190 11.65 -25.64 -1.61
C ASP A 190 11.91 -24.82 -0.33
N TRP A 191 12.96 -25.18 0.41
CA TRP A 191 13.35 -24.55 1.66
C TRP A 191 13.57 -23.04 1.52
N LYS A 192 14.11 -22.59 0.39
CA LYS A 192 14.29 -21.16 0.12
C LYS A 192 12.96 -20.41 0.05
N SER A 193 11.97 -20.96 -0.64
CA SER A 193 10.62 -20.39 -0.70
C SER A 193 9.95 -20.33 0.66
N ILE A 194 10.20 -21.32 1.52
CA ILE A 194 9.65 -21.37 2.89
C ILE A 194 10.32 -20.32 3.77
N VAL A 195 11.65 -20.16 3.67
CA VAL A 195 12.38 -19.13 4.43
C VAL A 195 11.92 -17.73 4.01
N ASP A 196 11.74 -17.48 2.72
CA ASP A 196 11.23 -16.20 2.21
C ASP A 196 9.79 -15.95 2.70
N LEU A 197 8.92 -16.95 2.61
CA LEU A 197 7.54 -16.90 3.11
C LEU A 197 7.50 -16.57 4.61
N VAL A 198 8.29 -17.27 5.41
CA VAL A 198 8.41 -17.09 6.86
C VAL A 198 8.96 -15.71 7.20
N THR A 199 10.01 -15.28 6.50
CA THR A 199 10.62 -13.97 6.71
C THR A 199 9.61 -12.87 6.44
N ASN A 200 8.89 -12.96 5.31
CA ASN A 200 7.82 -12.05 4.95
C ASN A 200 6.65 -12.09 5.95
N ALA A 201 6.24 -13.27 6.41
CA ALA A 201 5.20 -13.43 7.42
C ALA A 201 5.57 -12.78 8.76
N LYS A 202 6.83 -12.98 9.22
CA LYS A 202 7.37 -12.34 10.43
C LYS A 202 7.40 -10.82 10.30
N LEU A 203 7.74 -10.31 9.13
CA LEU A 203 7.79 -8.86 8.89
C LEU A 203 6.40 -8.22 8.91
N VAL A 204 5.36 -8.97 8.55
CA VAL A 204 3.99 -8.47 8.39
C VAL A 204 3.15 -8.61 9.68
N VAL A 205 3.25 -9.73 10.39
CA VAL A 205 2.44 -9.99 11.59
C VAL A 205 3.26 -9.68 12.84
N SER A 206 3.21 -8.44 13.33
CA SER A 206 3.93 -7.97 14.53
C SER A 206 3.81 -8.86 15.78
N SER A 207 2.76 -9.70 15.89
CA SER A 207 2.62 -10.75 16.91
C SER A 207 3.49 -11.98 16.66
N VAL A 208 4.73 -11.78 16.20
CA VAL A 208 5.66 -12.84 15.77
C VAL A 208 6.13 -13.76 16.90
N GLN A 209 5.87 -13.45 18.18
CA GLN A 209 6.34 -14.33 19.25
C GLN A 209 5.85 -15.77 19.07
N ASP A 210 4.63 -16.00 18.58
CA ASP A 210 4.11 -17.35 18.39
C ASP A 210 4.54 -17.98 17.06
N VAL A 211 4.71 -17.19 16.00
CA VAL A 211 5.16 -17.68 14.68
C VAL A 211 6.65 -18.03 14.73
N ALA A 212 7.49 -17.14 15.26
CA ALA A 212 8.90 -17.42 15.47
C ALA A 212 9.12 -18.55 16.48
N ARG A 213 8.31 -18.67 17.54
CA ARG A 213 8.37 -19.79 18.48
C ARG A 213 8.02 -21.11 17.80
N LYS A 214 6.88 -21.21 17.09
CA LYS A 214 6.52 -22.42 16.32
C LYS A 214 7.57 -22.84 15.29
N LEU A 215 8.22 -21.87 14.63
CA LEU A 215 9.31 -22.14 13.68
C LEU A 215 10.65 -22.47 14.36
N ALA A 216 10.94 -21.88 15.51
CA ALA A 216 12.13 -22.20 16.30
C ALA A 216 12.01 -23.60 16.92
N ASP A 217 10.84 -23.93 17.48
CA ASP A 217 10.50 -25.28 17.97
C ASP A 217 10.72 -26.33 16.85
N TYR A 218 10.46 -25.95 15.60
CA TYR A 218 10.69 -26.79 14.42
C TYR A 218 12.16 -26.87 13.97
N ALA A 219 12.91 -25.76 14.00
CA ALA A 219 14.36 -25.77 13.75
C ALA A 219 15.10 -26.68 14.76
N HIS A 220 14.63 -26.70 16.01
CA HIS A 220 15.09 -27.62 17.04
C HIS A 220 14.71 -29.08 16.74
N PHE A 221 13.52 -29.35 16.20
CA PHE A 221 13.09 -30.69 15.81
C PHE A 221 13.91 -31.28 14.65
N LYS A 222 14.25 -30.46 13.65
CA LYS A 222 15.09 -30.89 12.51
C LYS A 222 16.56 -31.10 12.92
N SER A 223 17.07 -30.32 13.87
CA SER A 223 18.37 -30.55 14.49
C SER A 223 18.41 -31.84 15.32
N ALA A 224 17.28 -32.23 15.94
CA ALA A 224 17.17 -33.46 16.72
C ALA A 224 17.11 -34.73 15.83
N ASN A 225 16.55 -34.65 14.62
CA ASN A 225 16.54 -35.76 13.65
C ASN A 225 17.84 -35.91 12.84
N GLY A 226 18.85 -35.07 13.08
CA GLY A 226 20.15 -35.10 12.41
C GLY A 226 21.33 -35.58 13.26
N SER A 227 21.11 -35.99 14.52
CA SER A 227 22.19 -36.40 15.42
C SER A 227 21.77 -37.61 16.25
N SER A 228 22.15 -38.80 15.79
CA SER A 228 22.28 -39.97 16.65
C SER A 228 23.44 -39.76 17.63
N ASP A 229 23.17 -40.10 18.90
CA ASP A 229 24.10 -40.46 19.99
C ASP A 229 24.82 -39.33 20.78
N VAL A 230 24.35 -39.05 22.01
CA VAL A 230 24.81 -39.62 23.30
C VAL A 230 24.27 -38.75 24.46
N ALA A 231 23.70 -39.41 25.46
CA ALA A 231 23.14 -38.82 26.68
C ALA A 231 24.21 -38.34 27.69
N ILE A 232 23.93 -37.23 28.40
CA ILE A 232 24.26 -37.09 29.83
C ILE A 232 23.08 -36.42 30.55
N LYS A 233 22.57 -37.13 31.56
CA LYS A 233 21.60 -36.68 32.56
C LYS A 233 22.26 -35.74 33.58
N THR A 234 21.55 -34.68 33.98
CA THR A 234 21.52 -34.22 35.39
C THR A 234 20.23 -33.46 35.64
N GLU A 235 19.56 -33.85 36.73
CA GLU A 235 18.23 -33.42 37.17
C GLU A 235 18.34 -32.31 38.26
N PRO A 236 17.26 -31.81 38.89
CA PRO A 236 16.82 -30.42 38.81
C PRO A 236 17.05 -29.60 40.10
N THR A 237 17.03 -28.26 39.97
CA THR A 237 16.90 -27.34 41.12
C THR A 237 15.76 -26.36 40.93
N SER A 238 14.85 -26.38 41.91
CA SER A 238 13.77 -25.45 42.27
C SER A 238 14.30 -24.00 42.40
N VAL A 239 13.55 -22.89 42.29
CA VAL A 239 12.26 -22.41 42.88
C VAL A 239 11.92 -21.03 42.21
N PRO A 240 10.89 -20.22 42.57
CA PRO A 240 9.43 -20.38 42.54
C PRO A 240 8.71 -19.42 41.55
N LYS A 241 7.42 -19.70 41.35
CA LYS A 241 6.40 -18.87 40.68
C LYS A 241 6.22 -17.47 41.30
N LYS A 242 6.18 -16.44 40.44
CA LYS A 242 5.19 -15.34 40.51
C LYS A 242 5.15 -14.60 39.17
N VAL A 243 4.32 -15.08 38.25
CA VAL A 243 3.80 -14.22 37.17
C VAL A 243 2.34 -13.98 37.53
N THR A 244 2.08 -12.75 37.94
CA THR A 244 0.74 -12.19 38.12
C THR A 244 -0.10 -12.50 36.88
N ALA A 245 -1.22 -13.20 37.10
CA ALA A 245 -2.24 -13.42 36.09
C ALA A 245 -2.74 -12.04 35.61
N LEU A 246 -2.32 -11.64 34.42
CA LEU A 246 -3.04 -10.63 33.65
C LEU A 246 -4.38 -11.28 33.29
N GLN A 247 -5.43 -10.75 33.89
CA GLN A 247 -6.80 -11.14 33.62
C GLN A 247 -7.04 -11.02 32.11
N LYS A 248 -7.41 -12.15 31.52
CA LYS A 248 -7.86 -12.27 30.15
C LYS A 248 -9.25 -11.63 30.10
N GLU A 249 -9.33 -10.38 29.67
CA GLU A 249 -10.61 -9.87 29.19
C GLU A 249 -10.87 -10.54 27.84
N GLU A 250 -11.79 -11.50 27.84
CA GLU A 250 -12.42 -12.03 26.64
C GLU A 250 -13.34 -10.95 26.06
N GLY A 251 -12.73 -9.92 25.46
CA GLY A 251 -13.43 -9.01 24.56
C GLY A 251 -13.84 -9.78 23.32
N ALA A 252 -15.12 -9.71 22.95
CA ALA A 252 -15.61 -10.25 21.69
C ALA A 252 -14.72 -9.74 20.55
N TYR A 253 -14.04 -10.63 19.83
CA TYR A 253 -13.26 -10.29 18.64
C TYR A 253 -14.22 -9.73 17.58
N THR A 254 -14.45 -8.42 17.59
CA THR A 254 -15.11 -7.74 16.48
C THR A 254 -14.15 -7.81 15.30
N VAL A 255 -14.62 -8.38 14.19
CA VAL A 255 -13.83 -8.42 12.95
C VAL A 255 -13.57 -6.96 12.55
N PRO A 256 -12.31 -6.53 12.35
CA PRO A 256 -12.02 -5.17 11.93
C PRO A 256 -12.77 -4.84 10.64
N GLU A 257 -13.37 -3.65 10.57
CA GLU A 257 -14.12 -3.22 9.39
C GLU A 257 -13.22 -3.25 8.14
N GLU A 258 -13.77 -3.76 7.04
CA GLU A 258 -13.01 -3.92 5.81
C GLU A 258 -12.93 -2.60 5.04
N LEU A 259 -11.69 -2.13 4.84
CA LEU A 259 -11.39 -0.96 4.04
C LEU A 259 -11.06 -1.35 2.61
N PHE A 260 -11.27 -0.40 1.71
CA PHE A 260 -11.10 -0.56 0.27
C PHE A 260 -10.12 0.48 -0.29
N VAL A 261 -9.46 0.09 -1.37
CA VAL A 261 -8.64 0.98 -2.19
C VAL A 261 -9.58 1.94 -2.93
N PRO A 262 -9.31 3.26 -2.94
CA PRO A 262 -10.23 4.23 -3.51
C PRO A 262 -10.19 4.26 -5.04
N GLY A 263 -11.38 4.37 -5.64
CA GLY A 263 -11.59 4.76 -7.02
C GLY A 263 -11.44 3.64 -8.05
N THR A 264 -11.29 4.01 -9.32
CA THR A 264 -11.05 3.03 -10.39
C THR A 264 -9.66 2.40 -10.21
N VAL A 265 -9.58 1.07 -10.21
CA VAL A 265 -8.30 0.36 -10.02
C VAL A 265 -7.74 -0.12 -11.36
N TYR A 266 -6.45 0.12 -11.58
CA TYR A 266 -5.68 -0.48 -12.66
C TYR A 266 -4.59 -1.40 -12.08
N TYR A 267 -4.58 -2.64 -12.53
CA TYR A 267 -3.65 -3.68 -12.11
C TYR A 267 -2.54 -3.86 -13.14
N LEU A 268 -1.31 -3.59 -12.73
CA LEU A 268 -0.08 -3.88 -13.48
C LEU A 268 0.31 -5.33 -13.23
N LYS A 269 0.21 -6.15 -14.28
CA LYS A 269 0.63 -7.56 -14.28
C LYS A 269 1.96 -7.70 -15.02
N ARG A 270 2.94 -8.32 -14.36
CA ARG A 270 4.19 -8.78 -14.97
C ARG A 270 3.92 -10.09 -15.71
N ASN A 271 4.40 -10.19 -16.94
CA ASN A 271 4.37 -11.40 -17.75
C ASN A 271 5.80 -11.74 -18.17
N ILE A 272 6.03 -13.02 -18.44
CA ILE A 272 7.31 -13.54 -18.93
C ILE A 272 7.01 -14.17 -20.29
N ASP A 273 7.75 -13.77 -21.32
CA ASP A 273 7.66 -14.42 -22.63
C ASP A 273 8.68 -15.56 -22.70
N ASP A 274 8.17 -16.80 -22.68
CA ASP A 274 8.98 -18.02 -22.76
C ASP A 274 9.38 -18.37 -24.21
N HIS A 275 8.97 -17.58 -25.22
CA HIS A 275 9.16 -17.93 -26.64
C HIS A 275 10.49 -17.53 -27.28
N THR A 276 11.46 -17.00 -26.52
CA THR A 276 12.80 -16.73 -27.08
C THR A 276 13.75 -17.89 -26.80
N GLY A 277 13.96 -18.76 -27.79
CA GLY A 277 14.98 -19.82 -27.78
C GLY A 277 16.43 -19.32 -27.80
N SER A 278 16.71 -18.21 -27.11
CA SER A 278 18.05 -17.66 -26.91
C SER A 278 18.66 -18.29 -25.67
N ASN A 279 19.92 -18.71 -25.77
CA ASN A 279 20.72 -19.32 -24.69
C ASN A 279 20.98 -18.39 -23.48
N ASP A 280 20.35 -17.22 -23.41
CA ASP A 280 20.46 -16.29 -22.29
C ASP A 280 19.21 -16.45 -21.41
N ASN A 281 19.39 -17.10 -20.26
CA ASN A 281 18.38 -17.81 -19.49
C ASN A 281 17.41 -16.89 -18.69
N ARG A 282 16.96 -15.78 -19.29
CA ARG A 282 15.96 -14.86 -18.73
C ARG A 282 14.98 -14.47 -19.83
N GLY A 283 13.80 -15.11 -19.83
CA GLY A 283 12.68 -14.73 -20.70
C GLY A 283 12.40 -13.23 -20.62
N GLN A 284 11.99 -12.64 -21.74
CA GLN A 284 11.79 -11.19 -21.82
C GLN A 284 10.56 -10.82 -20.97
N GLU A 285 10.78 -10.04 -19.91
CA GLU A 285 9.70 -9.54 -19.07
C GLU A 285 8.98 -8.38 -19.75
N TYR A 286 7.64 -8.39 -19.69
CA TYR A 286 6.80 -7.30 -20.15
C TYR A 286 5.60 -7.09 -19.23
N PHE A 287 4.98 -5.90 -19.31
CA PHE A 287 3.87 -5.54 -18.43
C PHE A 287 2.57 -5.30 -19.18
N SER A 288 1.47 -5.65 -18.53
CA SER A 288 0.09 -5.42 -19.01
C SER A 288 -0.72 -4.68 -17.95
N LEU A 289 -1.64 -3.81 -18.39
CA LEU A 289 -2.48 -2.99 -17.52
C LEU A 289 -3.94 -3.40 -17.65
N TRP A 290 -4.55 -3.79 -16.54
CA TRP A 290 -5.92 -4.32 -16.50
C TRP A 290 -6.78 -3.42 -15.63
N ARG A 291 -7.93 -2.96 -16.15
CA ARG A 291 -8.93 -2.29 -15.30
C ARG A 291 -9.62 -3.33 -14.41
N ARG A 292 -9.78 -3.02 -13.12
CA ARG A 292 -10.43 -3.87 -12.11
C ARG A 292 -11.45 -3.06 -11.31
N HIS A 293 -12.46 -3.73 -10.77
CA HIS A 293 -13.41 -3.09 -9.85
C HIS A 293 -12.79 -2.92 -8.46
N PRO A 294 -13.03 -1.77 -7.79
CA PRO A 294 -12.66 -1.55 -6.40
C PRO A 294 -13.47 -2.47 -5.49
N GLY A 295 -12.93 -3.66 -5.21
CA GLY A 295 -13.56 -4.65 -4.33
C GLY A 295 -13.18 -6.09 -4.64
N GLU A 296 -12.73 -6.39 -5.86
CA GLU A 296 -12.60 -7.78 -6.29
C GLU A 296 -11.24 -8.44 -5.96
N HIS A 297 -10.17 -7.68 -5.66
CA HIS A 297 -8.81 -8.26 -5.76
C HIS A 297 -7.71 -7.83 -4.76
N PHE A 298 -8.03 -7.10 -3.69
CA PHE A 298 -6.98 -6.59 -2.77
C PHE A 298 -7.23 -6.84 -1.28
N GLN A 299 -8.20 -7.68 -0.93
CA GLN A 299 -8.50 -7.94 0.48
C GLN A 299 -7.51 -8.93 1.12
N LYS A 300 -6.82 -9.75 0.32
CA LYS A 300 -5.90 -10.77 0.82
C LYS A 300 -4.44 -10.38 0.54
N ILE A 301 -3.61 -10.44 1.59
CA ILE A 301 -2.15 -10.31 1.49
C ILE A 301 -1.60 -11.56 0.80
N ILE A 302 -0.77 -11.36 -0.22
CA ILE A 302 -0.05 -12.43 -0.91
C ILE A 302 1.40 -12.38 -0.42
N LEU A 303 1.83 -13.43 0.27
CA LEU A 303 3.21 -13.55 0.71
C LEU A 303 4.09 -14.09 -0.42
N SER A 304 4.52 -13.20 -1.31
CA SER A 304 5.49 -13.52 -2.37
C SER A 304 6.86 -12.91 -2.09
N SER A 305 7.91 -13.47 -2.70
CA SER A 305 9.28 -12.91 -2.59
C SER A 305 9.41 -11.49 -3.14
N ASN A 306 8.43 -11.04 -3.94
CA ASN A 306 8.43 -9.73 -4.58
C ASN A 306 7.51 -8.70 -3.90
N LEU A 307 6.80 -9.06 -2.82
CA LEU A 307 5.75 -8.20 -2.24
C LEU A 307 6.24 -6.79 -1.87
N ILE A 308 7.50 -6.65 -1.44
CA ILE A 308 8.13 -5.35 -1.13
C ILE A 308 8.75 -4.70 -2.37
N SER A 309 9.32 -5.49 -3.28
CA SER A 309 9.94 -4.94 -4.50
C SER A 309 8.90 -4.40 -5.48
N ASP A 310 7.74 -5.04 -5.58
CA ASP A 310 6.63 -4.59 -6.42
C ASP A 310 6.05 -3.28 -5.91
N HIS A 311 6.17 -3.00 -4.60
CA HIS A 311 5.74 -1.73 -4.01
C HIS A 311 6.56 -0.53 -4.47
N ARG A 312 7.81 -0.70 -4.89
CA ARG A 312 8.71 0.44 -5.12
C ARG A 312 8.24 1.34 -6.28
N CYS A 313 8.51 2.64 -6.15
CA CYS A 313 8.14 3.63 -7.17
C CYS A 313 8.76 3.36 -8.54
N ASP A 314 10.02 2.92 -8.57
CA ASP A 314 10.75 2.55 -9.78
C ASP A 314 10.11 1.34 -10.48
N SER A 315 9.70 0.32 -9.73
CA SER A 315 8.94 -0.82 -10.25
C SER A 315 7.66 -0.38 -10.99
N HIS A 316 6.87 0.50 -10.38
CA HIS A 316 5.67 1.08 -11.00
C HIS A 316 6.03 1.89 -12.25
N TYR A 317 7.08 2.72 -12.18
CA TYR A 317 7.52 3.56 -13.29
C TYR A 317 7.96 2.72 -14.50
N PHE A 318 8.78 1.69 -14.30
CA PHE A 318 9.25 0.82 -15.36
C PHE A 318 8.10 0.03 -15.99
N ALA A 319 7.21 -0.53 -15.17
CA ALA A 319 6.04 -1.27 -15.64
C ALA A 319 5.12 -0.39 -16.48
N LEU A 320 4.81 0.83 -16.03
CA LEU A 320 3.97 1.76 -16.80
C LEU A 320 4.62 2.22 -18.09
N ARG A 321 5.92 2.52 -18.05
CA ARG A 321 6.67 2.88 -19.26
C ARG A 321 6.63 1.74 -20.27
N ASP A 322 6.69 0.50 -19.82
CA ASP A 322 6.60 -0.67 -20.70
C ASP A 322 5.21 -0.83 -21.31
N VAL A 323 4.15 -0.74 -20.49
CA VAL A 323 2.75 -0.72 -20.97
C VAL A 323 2.54 0.35 -22.05
N LEU A 324 3.04 1.57 -21.81
CA LEU A 324 2.87 2.69 -22.74
C LEU A 324 3.54 2.46 -24.10
N LYS A 325 4.63 1.68 -24.18
CA LYS A 325 5.25 1.32 -25.47
C LYS A 325 4.36 0.40 -26.31
N GLY A 326 3.54 -0.42 -25.65
CA GLY A 326 2.65 -1.37 -26.30
C GLY A 326 1.30 -0.76 -26.73
N LEU A 327 1.00 0.48 -26.33
CA LEU A 327 -0.21 1.16 -26.75
C LEU A 327 -0.03 1.76 -28.14
N PRO A 328 -1.04 1.67 -29.03
CA PRO A 328 -0.99 2.36 -30.31
C PRO A 328 -0.81 3.86 -30.07
N LEU A 329 0.17 4.47 -30.75
CA LEU A 329 0.41 5.91 -30.69
C LEU A 329 -0.88 6.64 -31.07
N SER A 330 -1.46 7.37 -30.11
CA SER A 330 -2.50 8.34 -30.43
C SER A 330 -1.88 9.45 -31.28
N HIS A 331 -2.42 9.67 -32.48
CA HIS A 331 -1.97 10.67 -33.47
C HIS A 331 -1.89 12.14 -32.97
N GLU A 332 -2.13 12.43 -31.70
CA GLU A 332 -2.05 13.80 -31.14
C GLU A 332 -0.65 14.21 -30.65
N GLU A 333 0.33 13.29 -30.53
CA GLU A 333 1.68 13.65 -30.06
C GLU A 333 2.63 14.18 -31.15
N ASP A 334 2.23 14.17 -32.43
CA ASP A 334 3.04 14.70 -33.54
C ASP A 334 2.95 16.22 -33.70
N LEU A 335 2.13 16.91 -32.90
CA LEU A 335 1.97 18.38 -32.98
C LEU A 335 2.99 19.18 -32.16
N PHE A 336 3.86 18.53 -31.38
CA PHE A 336 4.83 19.24 -30.51
C PHE A 336 6.20 18.55 -30.40
N ARG A 337 6.66 17.89 -31.46
CA ARG A 337 8.09 17.54 -31.58
C ARG A 337 8.91 18.70 -32.10
#